data_AF-A0A8J8FPT4-F1
#
_entry.id   AF-A0A8J8FPT4-F1
#
_cell.length_a   1.000
_cell.length_b   1.000
_cell.length_c   1.000
_cell.angle_alpha   90.00
_cell.angle_beta   90.00
_cell.angle_gamma   90.00
#
_symmetry.space_group_name_H-M   'P 1'
#
loop_
_entity.id
_entity.type
_entity.pdbx_description
1 polymer ?
#
loop_
_entity_poly.entity_id
_entity_poly.type
_entity_poly.pdbx_seq_one_letter_code
_entity_poly.pdbx_strand_id
1 'polypeptide(L)'
;SNDFKEIKNAKDKTEYLEFRPENIEDLFSFLDLPNTFEENKGFDEIKRFILLCNEHNKLTDWSIVIKTTGRARTLNLNGLGFNLSIDRTKRDGPSEKSRCRDNLINNHIFAAGGASANILTGGKDLQIRLTDAVIKQATKDFIEQWIKEYKDNNPELTEDKILDKYNKLNVPEKVYRQKMTSKEGVLVIYLMDLALVFESGGHQITELKGLKESINTDEVPLIGYAIGIPAVGDDIGGTYLQSKFHEEPETSGPDDDQYDDYQDDLEM
;
A
#
# COMPACT_ATOMS: atom_id res chain seq x y z
N SER A 1 -17.63 14.46 -12.65
CA SER A 1 -17.30 15.25 -11.46
C SER A 1 -15.88 15.75 -11.67
N ASN A 2 -15.65 17.06 -11.49
CA ASN A 2 -14.39 17.76 -11.76
C ASN A 2 -13.51 17.87 -10.49
N ASP A 3 -13.71 16.97 -9.52
CA ASP A 3 -13.24 17.19 -8.15
C ASP A 3 -11.88 16.52 -7.85
N PHE A 4 -11.34 15.77 -8.83
CA PHE A 4 -9.99 15.21 -8.72
C PHE A 4 -8.95 16.20 -9.21
N LYS A 5 -7.95 16.44 -8.36
CA LYS A 5 -6.76 17.23 -8.66
C LYS A 5 -5.60 16.31 -9.04
N GLU A 6 -4.93 16.62 -10.13
CA GLU A 6 -3.69 15.92 -10.50
C GLU A 6 -2.53 16.33 -9.57
N ILE A 7 -1.89 15.34 -8.97
CA ILE A 7 -0.60 15.50 -8.29
C ILE A 7 0.47 14.91 -9.20
N LYS A 8 1.41 15.76 -9.60
CA LYS A 8 2.49 15.41 -10.52
C LYS A 8 3.80 15.20 -9.77
N ASN A 9 4.62 14.28 -10.29
CA ASN A 9 5.98 14.09 -9.81
C ASN A 9 6.95 15.12 -10.41
N ALA A 10 8.22 15.04 -10.02
CA ALA A 10 9.28 15.94 -10.50
C ALA A 10 9.52 15.90 -12.03
N LYS A 11 8.98 14.91 -12.74
CA LYS A 11 9.05 14.77 -14.21
C LYS A 11 7.78 15.26 -14.91
N ASP A 12 6.90 15.98 -14.21
CA ASP A 12 5.60 16.46 -14.70
C ASP A 12 4.63 15.34 -15.14
N LYS A 13 4.88 14.08 -14.74
CA LYS A 13 3.94 12.98 -14.92
C LYS A 13 2.97 12.96 -13.74
N THR A 14 1.67 12.89 -14.03
CA THR A 14 0.62 12.68 -13.03
C THR A 14 0.89 11.36 -12.30
N GLU A 15 1.11 11.44 -10.99
CA GLU A 15 1.42 10.33 -10.10
C GLU A 15 0.20 9.91 -9.27
N TYR A 16 -0.64 10.87 -8.92
CA TYR A 16 -1.91 10.62 -8.23
C TYR A 16 -3.02 11.51 -8.77
N LEU A 17 -4.25 11.02 -8.65
CA LEU A 17 -5.45 11.84 -8.64
C LEU A 17 -5.93 11.99 -7.20
N GLU A 18 -5.90 13.20 -6.66
CA GLU A 18 -6.34 13.51 -5.29
C GLU A 18 -7.77 14.04 -5.31
N PHE A 19 -8.62 13.44 -4.49
CA PHE A 19 -9.92 13.96 -4.10
C PHE A 19 -9.92 14.23 -2.61
N ARG A 20 -10.46 15.39 -2.21
CA ARG A 20 -10.60 15.77 -0.80
C ARG A 20 -12.09 15.77 -0.47
N PRO A 21 -12.58 14.77 0.27
CA PRO A 21 -13.99 14.68 0.60
C PRO A 21 -14.41 15.86 1.48
N GLU A 22 -15.63 16.35 1.29
CA GLU A 22 -16.20 17.41 2.14
C GLU A 22 -16.82 16.85 3.42
N ASN A 23 -17.23 15.58 3.38
CA ASN A 23 -17.88 14.87 4.46
C ASN A 23 -17.37 13.42 4.55
N ILE A 24 -17.68 12.72 5.64
CA ILE A 24 -17.15 11.38 5.87
C ILE A 24 -17.85 10.33 4.99
N GLU A 25 -19.08 10.59 4.57
CA GLU A 25 -19.87 9.73 3.70
C GLU A 25 -19.21 9.55 2.33
N ASP A 26 -18.58 10.60 1.81
CA ASP A 26 -17.78 10.55 0.58
C ASP A 26 -16.63 9.53 0.73
N LEU A 27 -15.88 9.55 1.83
CA LEU A 27 -14.83 8.57 2.11
C LEU A 27 -15.41 7.15 2.17
N PHE A 28 -16.52 6.98 2.87
CA PHE A 28 -17.13 5.66 3.04
C PHE A 28 -17.65 5.10 1.71
N SER A 29 -18.11 5.96 0.80
CA SER A 29 -18.53 5.55 -0.54
C SER A 29 -17.40 4.90 -1.34
N PHE A 30 -16.14 5.31 -1.15
CA PHE A 30 -14.99 4.62 -1.73
C PHE A 30 -14.76 3.25 -1.07
N LEU A 31 -14.78 3.19 0.27
CA LEU A 31 -14.61 1.93 1.00
C LEU A 31 -15.73 0.91 0.71
N ASP A 32 -16.88 1.37 0.20
CA ASP A 32 -18.03 0.56 -0.21
C ASP A 32 -18.05 0.20 -1.70
N LEU A 33 -17.03 0.59 -2.48
CA LEU A 33 -16.98 0.23 -3.89
C LEU A 33 -16.98 -1.30 -4.08
N PRO A 34 -17.68 -1.83 -5.10
CA PRO A 34 -17.56 -3.23 -5.46
C PRO A 34 -16.17 -3.53 -6.04
N ASN A 35 -15.79 -4.82 -6.11
CA ASN A 35 -14.50 -5.28 -6.63
C ASN A 35 -13.28 -4.81 -5.82
N THR A 36 -13.46 -4.65 -4.51
CA THR A 36 -12.38 -4.44 -3.57
C THR A 36 -11.72 -5.75 -3.19
N PHE A 37 -10.42 -5.69 -3.00
CA PHE A 37 -9.58 -6.77 -2.47
C PHE A 37 -9.80 -6.93 -0.96
N GLU A 38 -11.02 -7.30 -0.57
CA GLU A 38 -11.38 -7.62 0.83
C GLU A 38 -12.57 -8.60 0.83
N GLU A 39 -12.43 -9.67 1.59
CA GLU A 39 -13.32 -10.84 1.52
C GLU A 39 -14.66 -10.62 2.26
N ASN A 40 -14.72 -9.70 3.24
CA ASN A 40 -15.88 -9.57 4.13
C ASN A 40 -15.97 -8.21 4.83
N LYS A 41 -16.35 -7.12 4.14
CA LYS A 41 -16.75 -5.85 4.79
C LYS A 41 -15.78 -5.36 5.91
N GLY A 42 -14.49 -5.66 5.81
CA GLY A 42 -13.48 -5.39 6.85
C GLY A 42 -13.25 -3.89 7.12
N PHE A 43 -13.97 -3.03 6.40
CA PHE A 43 -13.99 -1.60 6.63
C PHE A 43 -15.01 -1.18 7.69
N ASP A 44 -15.95 -2.02 8.14
CA ASP A 44 -16.95 -1.61 9.13
C ASP A 44 -16.30 -1.18 10.46
N GLU A 45 -15.30 -1.92 10.94
CA GLU A 45 -14.49 -1.56 12.12
C GLU A 45 -13.73 -0.26 11.90
N ILE A 46 -13.12 -0.09 10.72
CA ILE A 46 -12.37 1.11 10.36
C ILE A 46 -13.31 2.32 10.31
N LYS A 47 -14.48 2.20 9.68
CA LYS A 47 -15.50 3.25 9.63
C LYS A 47 -15.96 3.65 11.02
N ARG A 48 -16.25 2.67 11.89
CA ARG A 48 -16.60 2.93 13.30
C ARG A 48 -15.50 3.66 14.05
N PHE A 49 -14.25 3.27 13.84
CA PHE A 49 -13.10 3.94 14.44
C PHE A 49 -12.95 5.38 13.95
N ILE A 50 -13.16 5.64 12.65
CA ILE A 50 -13.08 7.00 12.09
C ILE A 50 -14.21 7.87 12.65
N LEU A 51 -15.44 7.35 12.72
CA LEU A 51 -16.57 8.05 13.34
C LEU A 51 -16.27 8.42 14.80
N LEU A 52 -15.71 7.48 15.57
CA LEU A 52 -15.28 7.76 16.94
C LEU A 52 -14.20 8.85 16.99
N CYS A 53 -13.22 8.83 16.09
CA CYS A 53 -12.22 9.90 15.99
C CYS A 53 -12.86 11.26 15.70
N ASN A 54 -13.88 11.31 14.85
CA ASN A 54 -14.57 12.54 14.48
C ASN A 54 -15.30 13.18 15.67
N GLU A 55 -15.84 12.40 16.61
CA GLU A 55 -16.43 12.91 17.86
C GLU A 55 -15.43 13.74 18.69
N HIS A 56 -14.14 13.45 18.53
CA HIS A 56 -13.04 14.16 19.19
C HIS A 56 -12.32 15.17 18.26
N ASN A 57 -12.91 15.54 17.13
CA ASN A 57 -12.31 16.40 16.09
C ASN A 57 -10.98 15.87 15.54
N LYS A 58 -10.82 14.55 15.45
CA LYS A 58 -9.68 13.84 14.84
C LYS A 58 -10.13 13.11 13.57
N LEU A 59 -9.20 12.82 12.65
CA LEU A 59 -9.48 12.21 11.33
C LEU A 59 -10.63 12.87 10.54
N THR A 60 -10.72 14.20 10.60
CA THR A 60 -11.73 14.99 9.87
C THR A 60 -11.27 15.36 8.47
N ASP A 61 -9.96 15.36 8.22
CA ASP A 61 -9.37 15.91 7.01
C ASP A 61 -8.76 14.77 6.19
N TRP A 62 -9.50 14.24 5.22
CA TRP A 62 -9.04 13.12 4.39
C TRP A 62 -8.46 13.57 3.05
N SER A 63 -7.46 12.84 2.56
CA SER A 63 -7.06 12.85 1.15
C SER A 63 -7.28 11.44 0.59
N ILE A 64 -8.11 11.32 -0.44
CA ILE A 64 -8.33 10.09 -1.18
C ILE A 64 -7.53 10.20 -2.46
N VAL A 65 -6.61 9.26 -2.70
CA VAL A 65 -5.68 9.35 -3.83
C VAL A 65 -5.71 8.07 -4.65
N ILE A 66 -5.89 8.20 -5.97
CA ILE A 66 -5.76 7.08 -6.91
C ILE A 66 -4.35 7.11 -7.48
N LYS A 67 -3.58 6.03 -7.26
CA LYS A 67 -2.25 5.89 -7.86
C LYS A 67 -2.39 5.69 -9.37
N THR A 68 -1.74 6.54 -10.16
CA THR A 68 -1.84 6.51 -11.62
C THR A 68 -0.65 5.80 -12.29
N THR A 69 0.35 5.40 -11.50
CA THR A 69 1.56 4.75 -11.98
C THR A 69 1.66 3.32 -11.48
N GLY A 70 2.06 2.43 -12.37
CA GLY A 70 2.29 1.02 -12.10
C GLY A 70 3.17 0.40 -13.17
N ARG A 71 3.18 -0.93 -13.23
CA ARG A 71 4.01 -1.71 -14.17
C ARG A 71 3.19 -2.70 -15.00
N ALA A 72 1.87 -2.65 -14.90
CA ALA A 72 0.96 -3.53 -15.64
C ALA A 72 0.30 -2.78 -16.82
N ARG A 73 -0.75 -3.38 -17.41
CA ARG A 73 -1.41 -2.80 -18.59
C ARG A 73 -2.08 -1.47 -18.25
N THR A 74 -2.09 -0.58 -19.23
CA THR A 74 -2.64 0.77 -19.10
C THR A 74 -4.16 0.77 -19.25
N LEU A 75 -4.86 1.44 -18.34
CA LEU A 75 -6.29 1.72 -18.39
C LEU A 75 -6.49 3.15 -18.93
N ASN A 76 -7.26 3.29 -20.01
CA ASN A 76 -7.58 4.59 -20.61
C ASN A 76 -8.89 5.13 -20.02
N LEU A 77 -8.87 6.34 -19.47
CA LEU A 77 -10.03 6.96 -18.83
C LEU A 77 -10.73 8.01 -19.72
N ASN A 78 -10.33 8.15 -20.99
CA ASN A 78 -10.91 9.14 -21.92
C ASN A 78 -12.42 8.94 -22.08
N GLY A 79 -12.89 7.70 -22.09
CA GLY A 79 -14.33 7.36 -22.16
C GLY A 79 -15.14 7.80 -20.93
N LEU A 80 -14.46 8.09 -19.81
CA LEU A 80 -15.04 8.56 -18.56
C LEU A 80 -14.89 10.08 -18.36
N GLY A 81 -14.41 10.80 -19.39
CA GLY A 81 -14.20 12.25 -19.36
C GLY A 81 -12.87 12.69 -18.75
N PHE A 82 -11.96 11.76 -18.44
CA PHE A 82 -10.61 12.08 -18.00
C PHE A 82 -9.65 11.90 -19.18
N ASN A 83 -8.97 12.95 -19.62
CA ASN A 83 -7.93 12.84 -20.66
C ASN A 83 -6.62 12.28 -20.07
N LEU A 84 -6.70 11.08 -19.49
CA LEU A 84 -5.64 10.45 -18.71
C LEU A 84 -5.63 8.94 -18.94
N SER A 85 -4.42 8.40 -18.95
CA SER A 85 -4.16 6.97 -18.92
C SER A 85 -3.50 6.62 -17.59
N ILE A 86 -3.96 5.55 -16.95
CA ILE A 86 -3.42 5.02 -15.70
C ILE A 86 -2.66 3.72 -15.98
N ASP A 87 -1.40 3.66 -15.56
CA ASP A 87 -0.64 2.43 -15.57
C ASP A 87 -1.02 1.61 -14.32
N ARG A 88 -1.65 0.45 -14.50
CA ARG A 88 -2.17 -0.34 -13.37
C ARG A 88 -1.05 -0.98 -12.54
N THR A 89 -1.35 -1.24 -11.28
CA THR A 89 -0.46 -1.97 -10.38
C THR A 89 -0.38 -3.44 -10.81
N LYS A 90 0.86 -3.95 -10.90
CA LYS A 90 1.11 -5.36 -11.18
C LYS A 90 0.95 -6.17 -9.89
N ARG A 91 0.01 -7.11 -9.86
CA ARG A 91 -0.11 -8.13 -8.82
C ARG A 91 -0.43 -9.45 -9.50
N ASP A 92 0.53 -10.35 -9.46
CA ASP A 92 0.38 -11.70 -10.00
C ASP A 92 -0.39 -12.58 -9.01
N GLY A 93 -1.02 -13.62 -9.53
CA GLY A 93 -1.64 -14.69 -8.77
C GLY A 93 -0.66 -15.42 -7.84
N PRO A 94 -1.19 -16.17 -6.86
CA PRO A 94 -0.39 -16.90 -5.89
C PRO A 94 0.41 -18.02 -6.58
N SER A 95 1.63 -18.25 -6.07
CA SER A 95 2.48 -19.35 -6.53
C SER A 95 1.87 -20.72 -6.27
N GLU A 96 2.36 -21.75 -6.97
CA GLU A 96 1.78 -23.09 -6.91
C GLU A 96 1.73 -23.70 -5.50
N LYS A 97 2.71 -23.34 -4.67
CA LYS A 97 2.87 -23.87 -3.31
C LYS A 97 2.19 -23.00 -2.25
N SER A 98 1.54 -21.90 -2.64
CA SER A 98 0.92 -20.95 -1.71
C SER A 98 -0.45 -21.44 -1.26
N ARG A 99 -0.70 -21.37 0.05
CA ARG A 99 -2.04 -21.58 0.64
C ARG A 99 -3.10 -20.63 0.05
N CYS A 100 -2.68 -19.46 -0.44
CA CYS A 100 -3.59 -18.51 -1.08
C CYS A 100 -4.08 -19.00 -2.45
N ARG A 101 -3.37 -19.94 -3.10
CA ARG A 101 -3.80 -20.53 -4.39
C ARG A 101 -5.07 -21.33 -4.25
N ASP A 102 -5.20 -22.13 -3.19
CA ASP A 102 -6.40 -22.92 -2.93
C ASP A 102 -7.62 -22.02 -2.67
N ASN A 103 -7.45 -20.89 -1.97
CA ASN A 103 -8.51 -19.92 -1.76
C ASN A 103 -8.96 -19.26 -3.07
N LEU A 104 -8.00 -18.91 -3.93
CA LEU A 104 -8.32 -18.33 -5.23
C LEU A 104 -9.05 -19.34 -6.12
N ILE A 105 -8.59 -20.59 -6.17
CA ILE A 105 -9.20 -21.64 -7.00
C ILE A 105 -10.59 -22.03 -6.52
N ASN A 106 -10.74 -22.31 -5.22
CA ASN A 106 -11.96 -22.94 -4.71
C ASN A 106 -13.00 -21.93 -4.22
N ASN A 107 -12.54 -20.78 -3.71
CA ASN A 107 -13.42 -19.76 -3.12
C ASN A 107 -13.46 -18.47 -3.94
N HIS A 108 -12.67 -18.38 -5.02
CA HIS A 108 -12.54 -17.19 -5.87
C HIS A 108 -12.04 -15.97 -5.10
N ILE A 109 -11.21 -16.22 -4.08
CA ILE A 109 -10.72 -15.20 -3.17
C ILE A 109 -9.23 -15.02 -3.42
N PHE A 110 -8.92 -13.88 -4.01
CA PHE A 110 -7.55 -13.44 -4.12
C PHE A 110 -7.13 -12.84 -2.78
N ALA A 111 -6.32 -13.57 -2.02
CA ALA A 111 -5.82 -13.15 -0.73
C ALA A 111 -4.37 -12.65 -0.84
N ALA A 112 -4.05 -11.60 -0.09
CA ALA A 112 -2.70 -11.09 0.06
C ALA A 112 -1.91 -12.01 1.01
N GLY A 113 -0.93 -12.75 0.49
CA GLY A 113 -0.13 -13.69 1.29
C GLY A 113 1.36 -13.34 1.30
N GLY A 114 2.01 -13.44 2.47
CA GLY A 114 3.46 -13.20 2.59
C GLY A 114 3.86 -11.77 2.24
N ALA A 115 4.99 -11.59 1.52
CA ALA A 115 5.48 -10.28 1.06
C ALA A 115 4.46 -9.51 0.18
N SER A 116 3.49 -10.22 -0.44
CA SER A 116 2.43 -9.59 -1.23
C SER A 116 1.30 -8.96 -0.40
N ALA A 117 1.31 -9.14 0.93
CA ALA A 117 0.36 -8.49 1.84
C ALA A 117 0.53 -6.98 1.92
N ASN A 118 1.73 -6.47 1.63
CA ASN A 118 1.97 -5.04 1.58
C ASN A 118 1.66 -4.51 0.17
N ILE A 119 0.51 -3.86 0.02
CA ILE A 119 0.13 -3.21 -1.25
C ILE A 119 1.02 -1.98 -1.49
N LEU A 120 1.50 -1.33 -0.42
CA LEU A 120 2.41 -0.20 -0.49
C LEU A 120 3.76 -0.66 -1.02
N THR A 121 4.15 -0.20 -2.21
CA THR A 121 5.47 -0.47 -2.81
C THR A 121 6.59 0.41 -2.19
N GLY A 122 6.37 0.96 -0.99
CA GLY A 122 7.27 1.84 -0.25
C GLY A 122 6.53 2.95 0.52
N GLY A 123 7.23 3.62 1.45
CA GLY A 123 6.62 4.62 2.33
C GLY A 123 6.12 5.91 1.67
N LYS A 124 6.46 6.12 0.40
CA LYS A 124 6.22 7.38 -0.33
C LYS A 124 4.74 7.68 -0.56
N ASP A 125 3.89 6.66 -0.73
CA ASP A 125 2.49 6.91 -1.07
C ASP A 125 1.72 7.55 0.11
N LEU A 126 2.16 7.30 1.36
CA LEU A 126 1.58 7.93 2.56
C LEU A 126 2.15 9.31 2.89
N GLN A 127 3.18 9.77 2.16
CA GLN A 127 3.76 11.10 2.37
C GLN A 127 2.97 12.22 1.67
N ILE A 128 1.89 11.88 0.95
CA ILE A 128 1.18 12.77 0.01
C ILE A 128 0.64 14.07 0.64
N ARG A 129 0.36 14.06 1.94
CA ARG A 129 -0.08 15.25 2.69
C ARG A 129 1.05 16.08 3.29
N LEU A 130 2.26 15.55 3.29
CA LEU A 130 3.42 16.21 3.88
C LEU A 130 4.02 17.18 2.87
N THR A 131 4.60 18.27 3.39
CA THR A 131 5.39 19.18 2.56
C THR A 131 6.76 18.59 2.27
N ASP A 132 7.40 19.00 1.18
CA ASP A 132 8.77 18.59 0.84
C ASP A 132 9.77 18.83 1.99
N ALA A 133 9.57 19.90 2.76
CA ALA A 133 10.40 20.20 3.92
C ALA A 133 10.23 19.13 5.02
N VAL A 134 8.99 18.74 5.31
CA VAL A 134 8.68 17.70 6.30
C VAL A 134 9.17 16.33 5.83
N ILE A 135 8.97 15.99 4.55
CA ILE A 135 9.44 14.73 3.94
C ILE A 135 10.97 14.62 4.06
N LYS A 136 11.69 15.68 3.68
CA LYS A 136 13.15 15.72 3.78
C LYS A 136 13.63 15.59 5.22
N GLN A 137 13.00 16.31 6.15
CA GLN A 137 13.36 16.24 7.55
C GLN A 137 13.09 14.85 8.14
N ALA A 138 11.92 14.27 7.89
CA ALA A 138 11.57 12.93 8.39
C ALA A 138 12.50 11.83 7.85
N THR A 139 12.84 11.92 6.56
CA THR A 139 13.81 11.02 5.92
C THR A 139 15.19 11.15 6.55
N LYS A 140 15.64 12.39 6.79
CA LYS A 140 16.93 12.66 7.43
C LYS A 140 16.97 12.13 8.86
N ASP A 141 15.94 12.43 9.67
CA ASP A 141 15.84 11.97 11.05
C ASP A 141 15.91 10.44 11.14
N PHE A 142 15.16 9.75 10.28
CA PHE A 142 15.14 8.30 10.21
C PHE A 142 16.52 7.72 9.84
N ILE A 143 17.15 8.27 8.81
CA ILE A 143 18.48 7.84 8.36
C ILE A 143 19.51 8.02 9.46
N GLU A 144 19.54 9.16 10.14
CA GLU A 144 20.51 9.45 11.20
C GLU A 144 20.34 8.50 12.38
N GLN A 145 19.09 8.24 12.77
CA GLN A 145 18.77 7.27 13.82
C GLN A 145 19.16 5.85 13.41
N TRP A 146 18.79 5.43 12.19
CA TRP A 146 19.11 4.10 11.68
C TRP A 146 20.62 3.86 11.61
N ILE A 147 21.40 4.82 11.11
CA ILE A 147 22.87 4.71 11.05
C ILE A 147 23.46 4.53 12.45
N LYS A 148 22.96 5.28 13.43
CA LYS A 148 23.42 5.18 14.81
C LYS A 148 23.13 3.79 15.39
N GLU A 149 21.88 3.35 15.32
CA GLU A 149 21.45 2.04 15.83
C GLU A 149 22.15 0.88 15.11
N TYR A 150 22.32 0.98 13.79
CA TYR A 150 22.99 -0.05 13.00
C TYR A 150 24.47 -0.19 13.36
N LYS A 151 25.17 0.94 13.61
CA LYS A 151 26.57 0.94 14.09
C LYS A 151 26.69 0.37 15.49
N ASP A 152 25.81 0.77 16.41
CA ASP A 152 25.82 0.29 17.79
C ASP A 152 25.59 -1.22 17.86
N ASN A 153 24.73 -1.76 16.97
CA ASN A 153 24.40 -3.18 16.90
C ASN A 153 25.39 -4.03 16.08
N ASN A 154 26.26 -3.43 15.28
CA ASN A 154 27.21 -4.15 14.41
C ASN A 154 28.62 -3.49 14.45
N PRO A 155 29.28 -3.45 15.62
CA PRO A 155 30.56 -2.75 15.81
C PRO A 155 31.72 -3.32 14.97
N GLU A 156 31.59 -4.56 14.48
CA GLU A 156 32.58 -5.26 13.68
C GLU A 156 32.46 -5.01 12.17
N LEU A 157 31.40 -4.36 11.69
CA LEU A 157 31.23 -4.07 10.27
C LEU A 157 32.11 -2.91 9.82
N THR A 158 32.67 -3.05 8.62
CA THR A 158 33.43 -1.99 7.97
C THR A 158 32.51 -0.86 7.50
N GLU A 159 33.04 0.36 7.40
CA GLU A 159 32.31 1.51 6.88
C GLU A 159 31.70 1.26 5.49
N ASP A 160 32.40 0.51 4.63
CA ASP A 160 31.92 0.15 3.29
C ASP A 160 30.65 -0.70 3.30
N LYS A 161 30.52 -1.65 4.25
CA LYS A 161 29.31 -2.48 4.39
C LYS A 161 28.13 -1.67 4.91
N ILE A 162 28.39 -0.73 5.81
CA ILE A 162 27.38 0.20 6.33
C ILE A 162 26.90 1.11 5.20
N LEU A 163 27.80 1.59 4.34
CA LEU A 163 27.46 2.44 3.20
C LEU A 163 26.63 1.68 2.14
N ASP A 164 26.94 0.41 1.86
CA ASP A 164 26.13 -0.41 0.95
C ASP A 164 24.70 -0.59 1.46
N LYS A 165 24.54 -0.87 2.76
CA LYS A 165 23.21 -0.97 3.39
C LYS A 165 22.47 0.37 3.39
N TYR A 166 23.16 1.47 3.66
CA TYR A 166 22.60 2.82 3.60
C TYR A 166 22.05 3.15 2.21
N ASN A 167 22.78 2.83 1.14
CA ASN A 167 22.35 3.11 -0.23
C ASN A 167 21.11 2.31 -0.67
N LYS A 168 20.82 1.21 0.03
CA LYS A 168 19.65 0.35 -0.20
C LYS A 168 18.53 0.59 0.81
N LEU A 169 18.70 1.56 1.72
CA LEU A 169 17.73 1.80 2.79
C LEU A 169 16.47 2.47 2.23
N ASN A 170 15.36 1.77 2.33
CA ASN A 170 14.04 2.35 2.13
C ASN A 170 13.51 2.91 3.44
N VAL A 171 12.85 4.07 3.36
CA VAL A 171 12.20 4.69 4.52
C VAL A 171 10.80 4.10 4.68
N PRO A 172 10.47 3.51 5.84
CA PRO A 172 9.15 2.96 6.11
C PRO A 172 8.06 4.02 6.03
N GLU A 173 6.84 3.62 5.67
CA GLU A 173 5.66 4.48 5.57
C GLU A 173 5.33 5.15 6.91
N LYS A 174 5.57 4.42 8.02
CA LYS A 174 5.31 4.87 9.39
C LYS A 174 6.06 6.17 9.71
N VAL A 175 7.28 6.34 9.17
CA VAL A 175 8.10 7.55 9.35
C VAL A 175 7.36 8.79 8.84
N TYR A 176 6.67 8.66 7.69
CA TYR A 176 5.89 9.75 7.12
C TYR A 176 4.52 9.87 7.79
N ARG A 177 3.83 8.75 8.01
CA ARG A 177 2.50 8.71 8.66
C ARG A 177 2.51 9.38 10.03
N GLN A 178 3.57 9.19 10.83
CA GLN A 178 3.72 9.81 12.15
C GLN A 178 3.92 11.33 12.12
N LYS A 179 4.25 11.92 10.97
CA LYS A 179 4.40 13.38 10.82
C LYS A 179 3.10 14.07 10.41
N MET A 180 2.05 13.33 10.05
CA MET A 180 0.73 13.91 9.82
C MET A 180 0.10 14.31 11.16
N THR A 181 -0.79 15.29 11.14
CA THR A 181 -1.51 15.71 12.34
C THR A 181 -2.65 14.73 12.66
N SER A 182 -3.13 14.71 13.91
CA SER A 182 -4.22 13.83 14.34
C SER A 182 -5.56 14.08 13.62
N LYS A 183 -5.69 15.20 12.91
CA LYS A 183 -6.87 15.51 12.08
C LYS A 183 -6.84 14.84 10.71
N GLU A 184 -5.68 14.39 10.27
CA GLU A 184 -5.47 13.98 8.89
C GLU A 184 -5.60 12.48 8.70
N GLY A 185 -6.13 12.08 7.55
CA GLY A 185 -6.13 10.69 7.08
C GLY A 185 -5.83 10.61 5.59
N VAL A 186 -5.29 9.48 5.15
CA VAL A 186 -5.02 9.21 3.74
C VAL A 186 -5.62 7.86 3.35
N LEU A 187 -6.36 7.82 2.25
CA LEU A 187 -6.78 6.58 1.57
C LEU A 187 -6.09 6.52 0.21
N VAL A 188 -5.17 5.58 0.04
CA VAL A 188 -4.53 5.31 -1.25
C VAL A 188 -5.26 4.17 -1.94
N ILE A 189 -5.66 4.40 -3.18
CA ILE A 189 -6.37 3.45 -4.05
C ILE A 189 -5.42 2.99 -5.14
N TYR A 190 -5.19 1.69 -5.21
CA TYR A 190 -4.42 1.04 -6.26
C TYR A 190 -5.36 0.31 -7.21
N LEU A 191 -5.29 0.67 -8.49
CA LEU A 191 -6.00 -0.05 -9.54
C LEU A 191 -5.10 -1.18 -10.05
N MET A 192 -5.37 -2.40 -9.58
CA MET A 192 -4.59 -3.59 -9.95
C MET A 192 -5.10 -4.17 -11.27
N ASP A 193 -4.18 -4.76 -12.02
CA ASP A 193 -4.52 -5.47 -13.25
C ASP A 193 -5.14 -6.84 -12.93
N LEU A 194 -6.46 -6.93 -13.04
CA LEU A 194 -7.22 -8.13 -12.68
C LEU A 194 -6.83 -9.36 -13.51
N ALA A 195 -6.34 -9.21 -14.75
CA ALA A 195 -5.96 -10.37 -15.55
C ALA A 195 -4.73 -11.09 -15.00
N LEU A 196 -3.82 -10.35 -14.33
CA LEU A 196 -2.57 -10.88 -13.79
C LEU A 196 -2.80 -11.71 -12.51
N VAL A 197 -3.92 -11.49 -11.82
CA VAL A 197 -4.36 -12.33 -10.69
C VAL A 197 -4.52 -13.81 -11.10
N PHE A 198 -4.80 -14.05 -12.38
CA PHE A 198 -4.97 -15.38 -12.95
C PHE A 198 -3.67 -15.99 -13.52
N GLU A 199 -2.53 -15.36 -13.23
CA GLU A 199 -1.21 -15.76 -13.73
C GLU A 199 -0.23 -15.91 -12.58
N SER A 200 0.63 -16.92 -12.61
CA SER A 200 1.71 -17.12 -11.64
C SER A 200 3.02 -17.30 -12.41
N GLY A 201 4.02 -16.46 -12.13
CA GLY A 201 5.31 -16.51 -12.82
C GLY A 201 5.19 -16.35 -14.34
N GLY A 202 4.24 -15.54 -14.81
CA GLY A 202 3.97 -15.33 -16.24
C GLY A 202 3.20 -16.45 -16.95
N HIS A 203 2.74 -17.45 -16.21
CA HIS A 203 1.96 -18.58 -16.75
C HIS A 203 0.52 -18.53 -16.24
N GLN A 204 -0.45 -18.84 -17.09
CA GLN A 204 -1.86 -18.90 -16.70
C GLN A 204 -2.13 -20.02 -15.68
N ILE A 205 -2.87 -19.70 -14.62
CA ILE A 205 -3.41 -20.69 -13.68
C ILE A 205 -4.56 -21.43 -14.38
N THR A 206 -4.31 -22.65 -14.82
CA THR A 206 -5.21 -23.41 -15.70
C THR A 206 -6.58 -23.63 -15.09
N GLU A 207 -6.64 -23.87 -13.77
CA GLU A 207 -7.86 -24.11 -13.01
C GLU A 207 -8.83 -22.92 -13.05
N LEU A 208 -8.30 -21.71 -13.25
CA LEU A 208 -9.08 -20.46 -13.23
C LEU A 208 -9.45 -19.95 -14.63
N LYS A 209 -9.10 -20.67 -15.70
CA LYS A 209 -9.36 -20.22 -17.07
C LYS A 209 -10.83 -19.87 -17.31
N GLY A 210 -11.74 -20.74 -16.87
CA GLY A 210 -13.19 -20.51 -17.01
C GLY A 210 -13.66 -19.29 -16.22
N LEU A 211 -13.10 -19.05 -15.03
CA LEU A 211 -13.43 -17.87 -14.23
C LEU A 211 -12.92 -16.58 -14.90
N LYS A 212 -11.67 -16.57 -15.37
CA LYS A 212 -11.06 -15.43 -16.11
C LYS A 212 -11.89 -15.05 -17.34
N GLU A 213 -12.37 -16.05 -18.10
CA GLU A 213 -13.20 -15.84 -19.29
C GLU A 213 -14.63 -15.36 -18.95
N SER A 214 -15.10 -15.57 -17.72
CA SER A 214 -16.45 -15.16 -17.29
C SER A 214 -16.56 -13.72 -16.80
N ILE A 215 -15.44 -13.00 -16.64
CA ILE A 215 -15.39 -11.64 -16.11
C ILE A 215 -14.59 -10.69 -17.02
N ASN A 216 -14.90 -9.40 -16.98
CA ASN A 216 -14.17 -8.39 -17.75
C ASN A 216 -12.86 -8.00 -17.02
N THR A 217 -11.79 -8.74 -17.29
CA THR A 217 -10.46 -8.47 -16.70
C THR A 217 -9.66 -7.37 -17.42
N ASP A 218 -10.15 -6.88 -18.56
CA ASP A 218 -9.44 -5.90 -19.37
C ASP A 218 -9.75 -4.48 -18.89
N GLU A 219 -11.03 -4.16 -18.69
CA GLU A 219 -11.48 -2.82 -18.34
C GLU A 219 -11.71 -2.62 -16.85
N VAL A 220 -12.09 -3.67 -16.12
CA VAL A 220 -12.41 -3.58 -14.69
C VAL A 220 -11.18 -3.93 -13.86
N PRO A 221 -10.59 -2.97 -13.12
CA PRO A 221 -9.48 -3.26 -12.23
C PRO A 221 -9.98 -3.94 -10.95
N LEU A 222 -9.07 -4.65 -10.29
CA LEU A 222 -9.24 -5.01 -8.88
C LEU A 222 -8.77 -3.83 -8.02
N ILE A 223 -9.54 -3.46 -6.99
CA ILE A 223 -9.24 -2.29 -6.16
C ILE A 223 -8.53 -2.71 -4.89
N GLY A 224 -7.30 -2.22 -4.68
CA GLY A 224 -6.59 -2.35 -3.41
C GLY A 224 -6.56 -1.04 -2.64
N TYR A 225 -6.70 -1.11 -1.32
CA TYR A 225 -6.64 0.05 -0.44
C TYR A 225 -5.43 0.00 0.48
N ALA A 226 -4.82 1.17 0.71
CA ALA A 226 -3.95 1.39 1.84
C ALA A 226 -4.42 2.62 2.62
N ILE A 227 -4.58 2.46 3.93
CA ILE A 227 -5.14 3.48 4.81
C ILE A 227 -4.04 4.00 5.74
N GLY A 228 -3.71 5.28 5.62
CA GLY A 228 -2.77 5.99 6.47
C GLY A 228 -3.50 6.76 7.57
N ILE A 229 -3.46 6.22 8.80
CA ILE A 229 -3.96 6.88 10.01
C ILE A 229 -2.76 7.24 10.91
N PRO A 230 -2.56 8.52 11.28
CA PRO A 230 -1.50 8.95 12.17
C PRO A 230 -1.77 8.53 13.61
N ALA A 231 -0.84 8.85 14.52
CA ALA A 231 -1.14 8.74 15.94
C ALA A 231 -2.28 9.71 16.29
N VAL A 232 -3.43 9.17 16.68
CA VAL A 232 -4.60 9.95 17.09
C VAL A 232 -4.68 10.14 18.61
N GLY A 233 -3.74 9.59 19.39
CA GLY A 233 -3.68 9.70 20.85
C GLY A 233 -4.30 8.52 21.59
N ASP A 234 -3.90 8.33 22.85
CA ASP A 234 -4.16 7.11 23.64
C ASP A 234 -5.58 7.03 24.24
N ASP A 235 -6.35 8.10 24.11
CA ASP A 235 -7.68 8.26 24.70
C ASP A 235 -8.83 7.81 23.78
N ILE A 236 -8.55 7.62 22.49
CA ILE A 236 -9.57 7.24 21.50
C ILE A 236 -9.50 5.76 21.19
N GLY A 237 -10.63 5.08 21.37
CA GLY A 237 -10.79 3.71 20.92
C GLY A 237 -9.93 2.71 21.67
N GLY A 238 -9.75 2.91 23.00
CA GLY A 238 -8.86 2.17 23.93
C GLY A 238 -8.96 0.63 24.00
N THR A 239 -9.47 -0.02 22.97
CA THR A 239 -9.49 -1.48 22.76
C THR A 239 -9.19 -1.87 21.30
N TYR A 240 -9.15 -0.92 20.36
CA TYR A 240 -8.95 -1.17 18.94
C TYR A 240 -7.63 -0.52 18.49
N LEU A 241 -6.71 -1.34 17.96
CA LEU A 241 -5.49 -0.96 17.22
C LEU A 241 -4.19 -0.67 17.99
N GLN A 242 -4.01 -1.14 19.22
CA GLN A 242 -2.65 -1.45 19.73
C GLN A 242 -2.68 -2.73 20.56
N SER A 243 -2.25 -3.83 19.96
CA SER A 243 -1.77 -4.96 20.76
C SER A 243 -0.51 -4.50 21.48
N LYS A 244 -0.63 -4.18 22.78
CA LYS A 244 0.54 -3.97 23.66
C LYS A 244 1.44 -5.21 23.76
N PHE A 245 1.06 -6.33 23.14
CA PHE A 245 1.78 -7.59 23.10
C PHE A 245 2.56 -7.81 21.79
N HIS A 246 2.58 -6.83 20.88
CA HIS A 246 3.44 -6.81 19.70
C HIS A 246 4.32 -5.55 19.66
N GLU A 247 5.01 -5.26 20.78
CA GLU A 247 6.31 -4.61 20.72
C GLU A 247 7.34 -5.65 20.26
N GLU A 248 7.17 -6.21 19.05
CA GLU A 248 8.31 -6.90 18.45
C GLU A 248 9.32 -5.83 18.06
N PRO A 249 10.61 -5.98 18.41
CA PRO A 249 11.63 -5.15 17.81
C PRO A 249 11.54 -5.38 16.31
N GLU A 250 11.08 -4.36 15.57
CA GLU A 250 10.95 -4.44 14.12
C GLU A 250 12.35 -4.70 13.54
N THR A 251 12.61 -5.95 13.18
CA THR A 251 13.77 -6.28 12.40
C THR A 251 13.59 -5.59 11.07
N SER A 252 14.53 -4.70 10.73
CA SER A 252 14.69 -4.18 9.38
C SER A 252 14.95 -5.36 8.46
N GLY A 253 13.88 -6.00 8.00
CA GLY A 253 13.92 -6.98 6.94
C GLY A 253 14.49 -6.31 5.68
N PRO A 254 15.40 -6.97 4.95
CA PRO A 254 15.82 -6.47 3.66
C PRO A 254 14.59 -6.42 2.73
N ASP A 255 14.19 -5.22 2.30
CA ASP A 255 13.16 -5.05 1.28
C ASP A 255 13.58 -5.75 -0.02
N ASP A 256 12.72 -6.68 -0.45
CA ASP A 256 11.97 -6.68 -1.71
C ASP A 256 12.66 -6.56 -3.09
N ASP A 257 13.98 -6.65 -3.20
CA ASP A 257 14.65 -6.77 -4.51
C ASP A 257 15.51 -8.03 -4.71
N GLN A 258 15.55 -8.98 -3.77
CA GLN A 258 16.15 -10.32 -3.96
C GLN A 258 15.46 -11.39 -3.11
N TYR A 259 14.36 -11.94 -3.59
CA TYR A 259 14.09 -13.36 -3.37
C TYR A 259 13.87 -13.97 -4.76
N ASP A 260 15.01 -14.19 -5.41
CA ASP A 260 15.11 -15.18 -6.48
C ASP A 260 14.61 -16.51 -5.90
N ASP A 261 13.87 -17.24 -6.71
CA ASP A 261 13.46 -18.61 -6.41
C ASP A 261 14.62 -19.40 -5.82
N TYR A 262 14.29 -20.33 -4.92
CA TYR A 262 15.18 -21.39 -4.48
C TYR A 262 16.19 -21.79 -5.57
N GLN A 263 17.42 -21.33 -5.43
CA GLN A 263 18.61 -21.83 -6.09
C GLN A 263 19.77 -21.59 -5.13
N ASP A 264 20.62 -22.52 -4.82
CA ASP A 264 20.67 -23.96 -5.00
C ASP A 264 21.64 -24.38 -3.87
N ASP A 265 21.63 -25.67 -3.56
CA ASP A 265 22.52 -26.41 -2.65
C ASP A 265 23.87 -25.79 -2.23
N LEU A 266 24.34 -26.28 -1.06
CA LEU A 266 25.71 -26.33 -0.49
C LEU A 266 25.84 -25.50 0.80
N GLU A 267 26.21 -26.01 1.99
CA GLU A 267 26.97 -27.21 2.35
C GLU A 267 26.86 -27.46 3.87
N MET A 268 26.18 -28.54 4.27
CA MET A 268 26.63 -29.61 5.20
C MET A 268 25.48 -30.52 5.63
#